data_AF-A0A0D6L4T0-F1
#
_entry.id   AF-A0A0D6L4T0-F1
#
_cell.length_a   1.000
_cell.length_b   1.000
_cell.length_c   1.000
_cell.angle_alpha   90.00
_cell.angle_beta   90.00
_cell.angle_gamma   90.00
#
_symmetry.space_group_name_H-M   'P 1'
#
loop_
_entity.id
_entity.type
_entity.pdbx_description
1 polymer ?
#
loop_
_entity_poly.entity_id
_entity_poly.type
_entity_poly.pdbx_seq_one_letter_code
_entity_poly.pdbx_strand_id
1 'polypeptide(L)' 'GETIPAGVTAMVVPFGTHRDPKYFSRPRDFYPDHFDVDACSQRSAYAFIPWSAGPRNCI' A
#
# COMPACT_ATOMS: atom_id res chain seq x y z
N GLY A 1 -7.60 -11.38 -15.32
CA GLY A 1 -8.17 -11.42 -13.96
C GLY A 1 -8.19 -12.88 -13.62
N GLU A 2 -7.51 -13.28 -12.55
CA GLU A 2 -7.11 -14.67 -12.36
C GLU A 2 -7.92 -15.34 -11.26
N THR A 3 -8.21 -16.64 -11.42
CA THR A 3 -8.83 -17.45 -10.37
C THR A 3 -7.77 -17.96 -9.41
N ILE A 4 -7.93 -17.64 -8.13
CA ILE A 4 -7.08 -18.14 -7.06
C ILE A 4 -7.68 -19.46 -6.52
N PRO A 5 -6.95 -20.60 -6.56
CA PRO A 5 -7.49 -21.88 -6.11
C PRO A 5 -7.86 -21.90 -4.63
N ALA A 6 -8.83 -22.74 -4.27
CA ALA A 6 -9.18 -22.97 -2.87
C ALA A 6 -8.00 -23.58 -2.08
N GLY A 7 -7.84 -23.16 -0.83
CA GLY A 7 -6.81 -23.68 0.08
C GLY A 7 -5.45 -22.97 0.01
N VAL A 8 -5.26 -22.00 -0.88
CA VAL A 8 -4.02 -21.22 -0.92
C VAL A 8 -4.02 -20.08 0.10
N THR A 9 -2.83 -19.69 0.55
CA THR A 9 -2.64 -18.48 1.35
C THR A 9 -2.44 -17.29 0.43
N ALA A 10 -3.36 -16.32 0.48
CA ALA A 10 -3.15 -15.01 -0.12
C ALA A 10 -2.41 -14.11 0.88
N MET A 11 -1.34 -13.45 0.43
CA MET A 11 -0.54 -12.56 1.25
C MET A 11 -0.54 -11.16 0.65
N VAL A 12 -0.77 -10.16 1.49
CA VAL A 12 -0.52 -8.75 1.18
C VAL A 12 0.79 -8.37 1.86
N VAL A 13 1.70 -7.73 1.13
CA VAL A 13 3.02 -7.35 1.63
C VAL A 13 3.13 -5.82 1.64
N PRO A 14 2.80 -5.15 2.77
CA PRO A 14 2.86 -3.70 2.86
C PRO A 14 4.22 -3.12 2.48
N PHE A 15 5.31 -3.82 2.79
CA PHE A 15 6.66 -3.39 2.40
C PHE A 15 6.80 -3.11 0.89
N GLY A 16 6.15 -3.93 0.06
CA GLY A 16 6.14 -3.77 -1.39
C GLY A 16 5.23 -2.63 -1.83
N THR A 17 4.00 -2.55 -1.31
CA THR A 17 3.05 -1.49 -1.70
C THR A 17 3.53 -0.10 -1.28
N HIS A 18 4.16 0.01 -0.10
CA HIS A 18 4.75 1.27 0.41
C HIS A 18 5.97 1.75 -0.38
N ARG A 19 6.47 0.95 -1.32
CA ARG A 19 7.66 1.24 -2.14
C ARG A 19 7.41 1.09 -3.63
N ASP A 20 6.16 0.94 -4.03
CA ASP A 20 5.80 0.86 -5.43
C ASP A 20 6.11 2.22 -6.11
N PRO A 21 7.03 2.27 -7.09
CA PRO A 21 7.42 3.51 -7.76
C PRO A 21 6.28 4.19 -8.50
N LYS A 22 5.16 3.48 -8.74
CA LYS A 22 3.93 4.06 -9.27
C LYS A 22 3.30 5.08 -8.32
N TYR A 23 3.48 4.91 -7.01
CA TYR A 23 2.84 5.73 -5.97
C TYR A 23 3.84 6.51 -5.11
N PHE A 24 5.09 6.05 -5.05
CA PHE A 24 6.15 6.67 -4.26
C PHE A 24 7.38 6.89 -5.14
N SER A 25 7.62 8.15 -5.51
CA SER A 25 8.90 8.55 -6.11
C SER A 25 10.04 8.24 -5.13
N ARG A 26 11.25 7.97 -5.61
CA ARG A 26 12.41 7.72 -4.72
C ARG A 26 12.09 6.71 -3.58
N PRO A 27 11.52 5.52 -3.85
CA PRO A 27 10.88 4.66 -2.84
C PRO A 27 11.83 4.05 -1.80
N ARG A 28 13.14 4.28 -1.95
CA ARG A 28 14.18 3.84 -1.01
C ARG A 28 14.68 4.96 -0.11
N ASP A 29 14.28 6.20 -0.38
CA ASP A 29 14.69 7.37 0.38
C ASP A 29 13.64 7.68 1.46
N PHE A 30 14.08 8.26 2.57
CA PHE A 30 13.16 8.92 3.49
C PHE A 30 12.71 10.24 2.84
N TYR A 31 11.47 10.25 2.32
CA TYR A 31 10.93 11.38 1.57
C TYR A 31 9.51 11.74 2.08
N PRO A 32 9.41 12.61 3.12
CA PRO A 32 8.15 12.94 3.79
C PRO A 32 7.09 13.59 2.90
N ASP A 33 7.48 14.33 1.86
CA ASP A 33 6.55 15.04 0.97
C ASP A 33 5.53 14.11 0.27
N HIS A 34 5.80 12.80 0.21
CA HIS A 34 4.77 11.82 -0.21
C HIS A 34 3.51 11.85 0.65
N PHE A 35 3.58 12.42 1.85
CA PHE A 35 2.49 12.47 2.82
C PHE A 35 1.85 13.85 2.95
N ASP A 36 2.17 14.78 2.06
CA ASP A 36 1.42 16.03 1.94
C ASP A 36 -0.05 15.76 1.54
N VAL A 37 -0.93 16.71 1.86
CA VAL A 37 -2.38 16.57 1.69
C VAL A 37 -2.75 16.24 0.24
N ASP A 38 -2.17 16.97 -0.72
CA ASP A 38 -2.45 16.78 -2.14
C ASP A 38 -1.95 15.41 -2.62
N ALA A 39 -0.73 15.03 -2.25
CA ALA A 39 -0.15 13.73 -2.60
C ALA A 39 -0.96 12.55 -2.02
N CYS A 40 -1.42 12.68 -0.77
CA CYS A 40 -2.29 11.68 -0.14
C CYS A 40 -3.65 11.61 -0.84
N SER A 41 -4.23 12.75 -1.23
CA SER A 41 -5.57 12.80 -1.86
C SER A 41 -5.60 12.11 -3.23
N GLN A 42 -4.49 12.17 -3.99
CA GLN A 42 -4.39 11.57 -5.32
C GLN A 42 -3.94 10.09 -5.28
N ARG A 43 -3.30 9.67 -4.18
CA ARG A 43 -2.81 8.30 -4.03
C ARG A 43 -3.95 7.36 -3.64
N SER A 44 -3.93 6.14 -4.18
CA SER A 44 -4.85 5.09 -3.75
C SER A 44 -4.75 4.85 -2.24
N ALA A 45 -5.90 4.74 -1.56
CA ALA A 45 -5.96 4.42 -0.14
C ALA A 45 -5.29 3.07 0.22
N TYR A 46 -5.16 2.14 -0.74
CA TYR A 46 -4.50 0.84 -0.52
C TYR A 46 -3.00 0.83 -0.88
N ALA A 47 -2.46 1.93 -1.41
CA ALA A 47 -1.02 2.03 -1.68
C ALA A 47 -0.20 2.22 -0.39
N PHE A 48 -0.80 2.79 0.67
CA PHE A 48 -0.17 2.94 1.97
C PHE A 48 -1.05 2.37 3.08
N ILE A 49 -0.80 1.12 3.46
CA ILE A 49 -1.55 0.37 4.49
C ILE A 49 -0.67 -0.05 5.68
N PRO A 50 -0.03 0.89 6.40
CA PRO A 50 0.85 0.59 7.54
C PRO A 50 0.16 -0.17 8.68
N TRP A 51 -1.16 -0.05 8.79
CA TRP A 51 -1.97 -0.74 9.80
C TRP A 51 -2.98 -1.73 9.19
N SER A 52 -2.77 -2.13 7.93
CA SER A 52 -3.77 -2.82 7.08
C SER A 52 -4.92 -1.89 6.67
N ALA A 53 -6.02 -2.48 6.17
CA ALA A 53 -7.22 -1.75 5.74
C ALA A 53 -8.45 -2.67 5.84
N GLY A 54 -9.65 -2.08 5.73
CA GLY A 54 -10.91 -2.81 5.75
C GLY A 54 -11.28 -3.38 7.14
N PRO A 55 -12.08 -4.47 7.21
CA PRO A 55 -12.65 -4.98 8.46
C PRO A 55 -11.63 -5.60 9.43
N ARG A 56 -10.37 -5.74 8.99
CA ARG A 56 -9.26 -6.30 9.78
C ARG A 56 -8.11 -5.28 9.92
N ASN A 57 -8.42 -3.99 9.88
CA ASN A 57 -7.49 -2.92 10.23
C ASN A 57 -7.10 -3.02 11.72
N CYS A 58 -5.91 -2.51 12.08
CA CYS A 58 -5.46 -2.40 13.47
C CYS A 58 -6.44 -1.56 14.31
N ILE A 59 -6.57 -1.90 15.59
CA ILE A 59 -7.29 -1.14 16.63
C ILE A 59 -6.33 -0.79 17.77
#